data_AF-A0A9Q0JZN8-F1
#
_entry.id   AF-A0A9Q0JZN8-F1
#
_cell.length_a   1.000
_cell.length_b   1.000
_cell.length_c   1.000
_cell.angle_alpha   90.00
_cell.angle_beta   90.00
_cell.angle_gamma   90.00
#
_symmetry.space_group_name_H-M   'P 1'
#
loop_
_entity.id
_entity.type
_entity.pdbx_description
1 polymer ?
#
loop_
_entity_poly.entity_id
_entity_poly.type
_entity_poly.pdbx_seq_one_letter_code
_entity_poly.pdbx_strand_id
1 'polypeptide(L)'
;METRLLSPNTTYVAYLVFKFTEYAFGFQYAPVEFSVKLGSDGGRLEQGQVKYEYLMTPRLTVADEHEPWRETEEGEDILSQWRELLESEAREKPKKRGDGWMEIKMGEFFNERGDDGEVEMSITEVEDPNWGKNGLIVEGIELRPKENQ
;
A
#
# COMPACT_ATOMS: atom_id res chain seq x y z
N MET A 1 8.86 -1.93 -22.51
CA MET A 1 8.34 -0.95 -21.54
C MET A 1 8.18 0.36 -22.28
N GLU A 2 6.95 0.87 -22.39
CA GLU A 2 6.73 2.22 -22.91
C GLU A 2 6.90 3.21 -21.76
N THR A 3 7.84 4.14 -21.89
CA THR A 3 7.98 5.26 -20.96
C THR A 3 7.29 6.47 -21.57
N ARG A 4 6.57 7.22 -20.74
CA ARG A 4 5.94 8.49 -21.13
C ARG A 4 6.26 9.53 -20.07
N LEU A 5 6.54 10.74 -20.52
CA LEU A 5 6.72 11.86 -19.61
C LEU A 5 5.40 12.16 -18.90
N LEU A 6 5.48 12.44 -17.61
CA LEU A 6 4.34 12.90 -16.84
C LEU A 6 4.03 14.35 -17.23
N SER A 7 2.75 14.66 -17.36
CA SER A 7 2.30 16.00 -17.71
C SER A 7 2.62 16.97 -16.56
N PRO A 8 3.17 18.16 -16.83
CA PRO A 8 3.42 19.17 -15.81
C PRO A 8 2.11 19.72 -15.24
N ASN A 9 2.19 20.42 -14.12
CA ASN A 9 1.07 21.01 -13.38
C ASN A 9 -0.07 20.02 -13.12
N THR A 10 0.28 18.78 -12.82
CA THR A 10 -0.68 17.69 -12.64
C THR A 10 -0.37 16.96 -11.34
N THR A 11 -1.39 16.78 -10.50
CA THR A 11 -1.28 15.89 -9.34
C THR A 11 -1.47 14.46 -9.81
N TYR A 12 -0.50 13.60 -9.54
CA TYR A 12 -0.58 12.17 -9.80
C TYR A 12 -0.87 11.42 -8.52
N VAL A 13 -1.74 10.42 -8.64
CA VAL A 13 -1.98 9.43 -7.59
C VAL A 13 -1.31 8.13 -8.00
N ALA A 14 -0.49 7.57 -7.10
CA ALA A 14 0.19 6.30 -7.29
C ALA A 14 -0.63 5.17 -6.68
N TYR A 15 -0.87 4.12 -7.47
CA TYR A 15 -1.56 2.92 -7.05
C TYR A 15 -0.64 1.71 -7.22
N LEU A 16 -0.56 0.86 -6.20
CA LEU A 16 -0.03 -0.49 -6.36
C LEU A 16 -1.11 -1.36 -6.97
N VAL A 17 -0.77 -2.13 -8.02
CA VAL A 17 -1.66 -3.14 -8.62
C VAL A 17 -1.08 -4.53 -8.42
N PHE A 18 -1.87 -5.41 -7.83
CA PHE A 18 -1.39 -6.69 -7.31
C PHE A 18 -2.48 -7.77 -7.23
N LYS A 19 -2.06 -9.02 -7.04
CA LYS A 19 -2.90 -10.21 -6.82
C LYS A 19 -2.28 -11.07 -5.73
N PHE A 20 -3.08 -12.01 -5.25
CA PHE A 20 -2.62 -13.08 -4.38
C PHE A 20 -2.74 -14.42 -5.09
N THR A 21 -1.76 -15.30 -4.84
CA THR A 21 -1.90 -16.73 -5.14
C THR A 21 -2.94 -17.36 -4.21
N GLU A 22 -3.37 -18.57 -4.52
CA GLU A 22 -4.31 -19.32 -3.65
C GLU A 22 -3.72 -19.65 -2.27
N TYR A 23 -2.38 -19.62 -2.14
CA TYR A 23 -1.66 -19.94 -0.91
C TYR A 23 -1.12 -18.70 -0.19
N ALA A 24 -1.56 -17.50 -0.59
CA ALA A 24 -1.04 -16.27 0.00
C ALA A 24 -1.31 -16.19 1.51
N PHE A 25 -0.32 -15.69 2.24
CA PHE A 25 -0.30 -15.68 3.70
C PHE A 25 0.51 -14.49 4.23
N GLY A 26 0.23 -14.07 5.47
CA GLY A 26 1.01 -13.06 6.19
C GLY A 26 0.51 -11.62 6.01
N PHE A 27 -0.11 -11.30 4.87
CA PHE A 27 -0.52 -9.93 4.52
C PHE A 27 -1.72 -9.38 5.32
N GLN A 28 -2.40 -10.23 6.08
CA GLN A 28 -3.43 -9.81 7.03
C GLN A 28 -2.86 -9.47 8.41
N TYR A 29 -1.68 -9.99 8.79
CA TYR A 29 -1.17 -9.87 10.16
C TYR A 29 -0.27 -8.64 10.34
N ALA A 30 0.48 -8.27 9.30
CA ALA A 30 1.34 -7.09 9.31
C ALA A 30 1.17 -6.25 8.04
N PRO A 31 1.22 -4.90 8.17
CA PRO A 31 1.14 -4.02 7.01
C PRO A 31 2.39 -4.10 6.14
N VAL A 32 2.33 -3.44 5.00
CA VAL A 32 3.50 -3.06 4.19
C VAL A 32 3.75 -1.57 4.31
N GLU A 33 5.00 -1.16 4.19
CA GLU A 33 5.37 0.24 4.10
C GLU A 33 5.29 0.69 2.64
N PHE A 34 4.54 1.75 2.39
CA PHE A 34 4.57 2.50 1.15
C PHE A 34 5.33 3.80 1.33
N SER A 35 6.19 4.15 0.38
CA SER A 35 6.80 5.47 0.32
C SER A 35 6.63 6.12 -1.05
N VAL A 36 6.32 7.41 -1.09
CA VAL A 36 6.39 8.26 -2.28
C VAL A 36 7.25 9.48 -1.94
N LYS A 37 8.37 9.67 -2.65
CA LYS A 37 9.34 10.74 -2.41
C LYS A 37 9.65 11.46 -3.72
N LEU A 38 9.65 12.79 -3.67
CA LEU A 38 10.16 13.61 -4.77
C LEU A 38 11.68 13.73 -4.65
N GLY A 39 12.38 13.50 -5.76
CA GLY A 39 13.81 13.74 -5.92
C GLY A 39 14.12 15.22 -5.79
N SER A 40 15.25 15.53 -5.16
CA SER A 40 15.64 16.89 -4.82
C SER A 40 16.85 17.35 -5.61
N ASP A 41 16.67 17.68 -6.87
CA ASP A 41 17.66 18.36 -7.68
C ASP A 41 17.56 19.88 -7.43
N GLY A 42 18.22 20.33 -6.36
CA GLY A 42 18.55 21.75 -6.17
C GLY A 42 18.08 22.45 -4.90
N GLY A 43 17.70 21.71 -3.86
CA GLY A 43 17.60 22.24 -2.50
C GLY A 43 16.19 22.64 -2.07
N ARG A 44 15.53 21.69 -1.39
CA ARG A 44 14.91 21.79 -0.06
C ARG A 44 14.16 20.46 0.15
N LEU A 45 14.56 19.69 1.17
CA LEU A 45 13.95 18.41 1.50
C LEU A 45 12.50 18.67 1.96
N GLU A 46 11.50 18.33 1.14
CA GLU A 46 10.09 18.43 1.55
C GLU A 46 9.39 17.07 1.41
N GLN A 47 9.40 16.34 2.54
CA GLN A 47 8.44 15.33 2.99
C GLN A 47 7.99 14.26 1.98
N GLY A 48 8.73 13.15 1.96
CA GLY A 48 8.20 11.90 1.42
C GLY A 48 6.97 11.43 2.21
N GLN A 49 5.93 11.00 1.53
CA GLN A 49 4.78 10.36 2.15
C GLN A 49 5.13 8.91 2.46
N VAL A 50 5.14 8.55 3.74
CA VAL A 50 5.25 7.16 4.20
C VAL A 50 3.92 6.73 4.80
N LYS A 51 3.44 5.55 4.42
CA LYS A 51 2.20 4.95 4.94
C LYS A 51 2.41 3.47 5.25
N TYR A 52 1.65 2.97 6.20
CA TYR A 52 1.60 1.55 6.53
C TYR A 52 0.18 1.06 6.27
N GLU A 53 0.01 0.20 5.28
CA GLU A 53 -1.31 -0.27 4.85
C GLU A 53 -1.32 -1.79 4.71
N TYR A 54 -2.48 -2.39 4.95
CA TYR A 54 -2.67 -3.83 4.80
C TYR A 54 -3.08 -4.16 3.36
N LEU A 55 -2.30 -5.02 2.69
CA LEU A 55 -2.62 -5.49 1.33
C LEU A 55 -3.77 -6.51 1.31
N MET A 56 -4.06 -7.13 2.46
CA MET A 56 -5.22 -7.99 2.63
C MET A 56 -6.04 -7.51 3.81
N THR A 57 -7.32 -7.23 3.58
CA THR A 57 -8.24 -6.93 4.67
C THR A 57 -8.43 -8.21 5.49
N PRO A 58 -8.19 -8.16 6.81
CA PRO A 58 -8.40 -9.31 7.66
C PRO A 58 -9.87 -9.70 7.66
N ARG A 59 -10.13 -10.99 7.75
CA ARG A 59 -11.47 -11.51 8.01
C ARG A 59 -11.50 -12.00 9.45
N LEU A 60 -12.40 -11.43 10.24
CA LEU A 60 -12.71 -11.95 11.57
C LEU A 60 -13.77 -13.04 11.39
N THR A 61 -13.38 -14.22 10.88
CA THR A 61 -14.31 -15.34 10.78
C THR A 61 -14.31 -16.16 12.07
N VAL A 62 -15.40 -16.91 12.29
CA VAL A 62 -15.47 -17.92 13.36
C VAL A 62 -14.42 -19.01 13.19
N ALA A 63 -13.93 -19.27 11.97
CA ALA A 63 -12.86 -20.26 11.77
C ALA A 63 -11.54 -19.79 12.39
N ASP A 64 -11.32 -18.48 12.46
CA ASP A 64 -10.12 -17.89 13.05
C ASP A 64 -10.21 -17.79 14.59
N GLU A 65 -11.38 -18.03 15.21
CA GLU A 65 -11.62 -17.79 16.64
C GLU A 65 -10.89 -18.78 17.56
N HIS A 66 -10.51 -19.95 17.04
CA HIS A 66 -9.82 -21.01 17.79
C HIS A 66 -8.29 -20.99 17.57
N GLU A 67 -7.78 -19.94 16.95
CA GLU A 67 -6.34 -19.79 16.70
C GLU A 67 -5.58 -19.53 18.01
N PRO A 68 -4.65 -20.41 18.43
CA PRO A 68 -3.98 -20.31 19.74
C PRO A 68 -3.21 -19.00 19.96
N TRP A 69 -2.76 -18.34 18.88
CA TRP A 69 -2.03 -17.09 18.96
C TRP A 69 -2.91 -15.90 19.37
N ARG A 70 -4.24 -15.97 19.25
CA ARG A 70 -5.14 -14.86 19.58
C ARG A 70 -5.16 -14.49 21.06
N GLU A 71 -4.96 -15.48 21.93
CA GLU A 71 -4.94 -15.29 23.39
C GLU A 71 -3.59 -14.78 23.90
N THR A 72 -2.60 -14.62 23.00
CA THR A 72 -1.33 -13.99 23.32
C THR A 72 -1.46 -12.46 23.32
N GLU A 73 -0.58 -11.76 24.03
CA GLU A 73 -0.52 -10.29 24.01
C GLU A 73 -0.37 -9.73 22.59
N GLU A 74 0.42 -10.40 21.77
CA GLU A 74 0.62 -10.07 20.35
C GLU A 74 -0.66 -10.31 19.52
N GLY A 75 -1.38 -11.41 19.79
CA GLY A 75 -2.66 -11.69 19.15
C GLY A 75 -3.70 -10.61 19.44
N GLU A 76 -3.76 -10.12 20.68
CA GLU A 76 -4.65 -9.00 21.04
C GLU A 76 -4.23 -7.68 20.38
N ASP A 77 -2.94 -7.42 20.19
CA ASP A 77 -2.47 -6.25 19.44
C ASP A 77 -2.89 -6.33 17.96
N ILE A 78 -2.65 -7.47 17.31
CA ILE A 78 -3.10 -7.73 15.93
C ILE A 78 -4.62 -7.53 15.81
N LEU A 79 -5.40 -8.12 16.72
CA LEU A 79 -6.86 -7.97 16.71
C LEU A 79 -7.30 -6.52 16.93
N SER A 80 -6.58 -5.77 17.76
CA SER A 80 -6.85 -4.34 17.98
C SER A 80 -6.55 -3.51 16.72
N GLN A 81 -5.43 -3.76 16.06
CA GLN A 81 -5.11 -3.14 14.77
C GLN A 81 -6.13 -3.49 13.68
N TRP A 82 -6.62 -4.73 13.66
CA TRP A 82 -7.66 -5.18 12.73
C TRP A 82 -8.98 -4.47 12.95
N ARG A 83 -9.41 -4.29 14.20
CA ARG A 83 -10.64 -3.54 14.54
C ARG A 83 -10.53 -2.09 14.06
N GLU A 84 -9.42 -1.42 14.38
CA GLU A 84 -9.16 -0.05 13.91
C GLU A 84 -9.19 0.03 12.38
N LEU A 85 -8.53 -0.90 11.68
CA LEU A 85 -8.51 -0.95 10.22
C LEU A 85 -9.91 -1.13 9.63
N LEU A 86 -10.71 -2.06 10.17
CA LEU A 86 -12.03 -2.38 9.65
C LEU A 86 -13.01 -1.22 9.88
N GLU A 87 -12.92 -0.57 11.04
CA GLU A 87 -13.78 0.56 11.44
C GLU A 87 -13.35 1.90 10.83
N SER A 88 -12.09 2.04 10.43
CA SER A 88 -11.59 3.28 9.84
C SER A 88 -12.05 3.45 8.39
N GLU A 89 -12.82 4.50 8.14
CA GLU A 89 -13.13 5.01 6.79
C GLU A 89 -11.98 5.86 6.22
N ALA A 90 -11.03 6.29 7.06
CA ALA A 90 -9.91 7.13 6.65
C ALA A 90 -8.74 6.33 6.06
N ARG A 91 -8.63 5.04 6.38
CA ARG A 91 -7.57 4.16 5.86
C ARG A 91 -7.84 3.72 4.43
N GLU A 92 -6.78 3.62 3.65
CA GLU A 92 -6.88 3.07 2.31
C GLU A 92 -7.04 1.55 2.38
N LYS A 93 -8.06 1.04 1.69
CA LYS A 93 -8.38 -0.40 1.65
C LYS A 93 -8.13 -0.92 0.25
N PRO A 94 -7.52 -2.11 0.09
CA PRO A 94 -7.41 -2.76 -1.22
C PRO A 94 -8.77 -2.95 -1.88
N LYS A 95 -8.87 -2.64 -3.17
CA LYS A 95 -10.10 -2.74 -3.95
C LYS A 95 -9.91 -3.68 -5.12
N LYS A 96 -10.86 -4.57 -5.33
CA LYS A 96 -10.88 -5.46 -6.49
C LYS A 96 -11.38 -4.71 -7.73
N ARG A 97 -10.62 -4.79 -8.81
CA ARG A 97 -10.93 -4.26 -10.15
C ARG A 97 -11.81 -5.23 -10.94
N GLY A 98 -12.39 -4.75 -12.04
CA GLY A 98 -13.20 -5.57 -12.96
C GLY A 98 -12.41 -6.65 -13.70
N ASP A 99 -11.11 -6.50 -13.85
CA ASP A 99 -10.16 -7.47 -14.45
C ASP A 99 -9.64 -8.51 -13.43
N GLY A 100 -10.12 -8.43 -12.19
CA GLY A 100 -9.74 -9.33 -11.11
C GLY A 100 -8.43 -9.00 -10.40
N TRP A 101 -7.70 -7.95 -10.79
CA TRP A 101 -6.59 -7.41 -9.99
C TRP A 101 -7.09 -6.63 -8.78
N MET A 102 -6.23 -6.48 -7.78
CA MET A 102 -6.44 -5.61 -6.63
C MET A 102 -5.63 -4.32 -6.82
N GLU A 103 -6.13 -3.21 -6.29
CA GLU A 103 -5.38 -1.97 -6.22
C GLU A 103 -5.51 -1.28 -4.86
N ILE A 104 -4.47 -0.56 -4.45
CA ILE A 104 -4.48 0.29 -3.26
C ILE A 104 -3.66 1.57 -3.53
N LYS A 105 -4.14 2.72 -3.03
CA LYS A 105 -3.43 3.99 -3.15
C LYS A 105 -2.19 3.98 -2.27
N MET A 106 -1.02 4.16 -2.87
CA MET A 106 0.25 4.35 -2.16
C MET A 106 0.39 5.79 -1.67
N GLY A 107 0.05 6.75 -2.54
CA GLY A 107 0.22 8.17 -2.24
C GLY A 107 -0.13 9.07 -3.41
N GLU A 108 0.12 10.37 -3.25
CA GLU A 108 0.00 11.35 -4.32
C GLU A 108 1.15 12.35 -4.31
N PHE A 109 1.50 12.88 -5.47
CA PHE A 109 2.52 13.91 -5.63
C PHE A 109 2.12 14.90 -6.72
N PHE A 110 2.60 16.13 -6.62
CA PHE A 110 2.36 17.16 -7.62
C PHE A 110 3.57 17.29 -8.54
N ASN A 111 3.35 17.16 -9.85
CA ASN A 111 4.38 17.39 -10.85
C ASN A 111 4.41 18.86 -11.26
N GLU A 112 5.25 19.68 -10.61
CA GLU A 112 5.37 21.11 -10.91
C GLU A 112 6.06 21.42 -12.23
N ARG A 113 7.18 20.72 -12.52
CA ARG A 113 8.03 20.97 -13.69
C ARG A 113 8.26 19.66 -14.43
N GLY A 114 7.78 19.59 -15.66
CA GLY A 114 7.82 18.38 -16.46
C GLY A 114 9.08 18.28 -17.31
N ASP A 115 10.26 18.10 -16.72
CA ASP A 115 11.34 17.40 -17.45
C ASP A 115 12.51 16.86 -16.61
N ASP A 116 12.79 17.34 -15.39
CA ASP A 116 14.06 16.97 -14.70
C ASP A 116 13.93 16.32 -13.31
N GLY A 117 12.74 16.27 -12.71
CA GLY A 117 12.55 15.74 -11.35
C GLY A 117 12.36 14.22 -11.31
N GLU A 118 12.99 13.55 -10.36
CA GLU A 118 12.75 12.12 -10.09
C GLU A 118 11.63 11.92 -9.06
N VAL A 119 10.93 10.80 -9.13
CA VAL A 119 9.99 10.36 -8.08
C VAL A 119 10.34 8.93 -7.70
N GLU A 120 10.72 8.72 -6.44
CA GLU A 120 10.97 7.40 -5.87
C GLU A 120 9.68 6.88 -5.23
N MET A 121 9.26 5.70 -5.63
CA MET A 121 8.14 4.98 -5.02
C MET A 121 8.62 3.60 -4.59
N SER A 122 8.30 3.21 -3.35
CA SER A 122 8.72 1.92 -2.81
C SER A 122 7.60 1.23 -2.04
N ILE A 123 7.71 -0.09 -2.00
CA ILE A 123 6.86 -0.99 -1.22
C ILE A 123 7.83 -1.90 -0.49
N THR A 124 7.86 -1.80 0.84
CA THR A 124 8.81 -2.53 1.66
C THR A 124 8.06 -3.39 2.66
N GLU A 125 8.49 -4.64 2.80
CA GLU A 125 8.00 -5.50 3.87
C GLU A 125 8.43 -4.92 5.22
N VAL A 126 7.47 -4.70 6.11
CA VAL A 126 7.77 -4.51 7.53
C VAL A 126 8.15 -5.88 8.08
N GLU A 127 9.37 -5.99 8.61
CA GLU A 127 9.85 -7.21 9.25
C GLU A 127 8.88 -7.61 10.36
N ASP A 128 8.29 -8.80 10.21
CA ASP A 128 7.50 -9.47 11.21
C ASP A 128 8.25 -10.75 11.60
N PRO A 129 8.75 -10.86 12.83
CA PRO A 129 9.55 -12.02 13.24
C PRO A 129 8.74 -13.31 13.35
N ASN A 130 7.41 -13.23 13.35
CA ASN A 130 6.49 -14.33 13.63
C ASN A 130 5.75 -14.82 12.39
N TRP A 131 5.52 -13.93 11.40
CA TRP A 131 4.73 -14.26 10.21
C TRP A 131 5.49 -13.95 8.92
N GLY A 132 5.92 -15.01 8.21
CA GLY A 132 6.45 -14.86 6.86
C GLY A 132 5.35 -14.49 5.86
N LYS A 133 5.61 -13.54 4.96
CA LYS A 133 4.68 -13.17 3.88
C LYS A 133 5.00 -13.95 2.61
N ASN A 134 3.98 -14.49 1.93
CA ASN A 134 4.15 -15.15 0.64
C ASN A 134 2.92 -15.04 -0.26
N GLY A 135 3.10 -15.32 -1.55
CA GLY A 135 2.01 -15.39 -2.51
C GLY A 135 1.55 -14.05 -3.09
N LEU A 136 2.31 -12.96 -2.93
CA LEU A 136 2.05 -11.69 -3.59
C LEU A 136 2.54 -11.71 -5.05
N ILE A 137 1.65 -11.34 -5.97
CA ILE A 137 1.96 -11.11 -7.38
C ILE A 137 1.79 -9.61 -7.64
N VAL A 138 2.84 -8.94 -8.10
CA VAL A 138 2.81 -7.50 -8.41
C VAL A 138 2.75 -7.29 -9.91
N GLU A 139 1.76 -6.54 -10.39
CA GLU A 139 1.71 -6.09 -11.78
C GLU A 139 2.59 -4.85 -11.97
N GLY A 140 2.50 -3.91 -11.03
CA GLY A 140 3.34 -2.71 -11.01
C GLY A 140 2.72 -1.56 -10.23
N ILE A 141 3.23 -0.36 -10.49
CA ILE A 141 2.71 0.90 -9.97
C ILE A 141 2.06 1.66 -11.13
N GLU A 142 0.81 2.05 -10.95
CA GLU A 142 0.07 2.88 -11.91
C GLU A 142 0.01 4.33 -11.42
N LEU A 143 0.40 5.26 -12.28
CA LEU A 143 0.27 6.71 -12.04
C LEU A 143 -0.96 7.22 -12.79
N ARG A 144 -1.90 7.81 -12.05
CA ARG A 144 -3.14 8.35 -12.61
C ARG A 144 -3.23 9.85 -12.33
N PRO A 145 -3.45 10.71 -13.33
CA PRO A 145 -3.67 12.13 -13.09
C PRO A 145 -4.98 12.32 -12.32
N LYS A 146 -4.95 13.14 -11.28
CA LYS A 146 -6.12 13.58 -10.54
C LYS A 146 -6.75 14.73 -11.32
N GLU A 147 -8.04 14.64 -11.65
CA GLU A 147 -8.75 15.77 -12.23
C GLU A 147 -8.68 16.96 -11.25
N ASN A 148 -8.24 18.12 -11.73
CA ASN A 148 -8.25 19.34 -10.95
C ASN A 148 -9.73 19.71 -10.69
N GLN A 149 -10.14 19.77 -9.42
CA GLN A 149 -11.43 20.37 -9.03
C GLN A 149 -11.43 21.88 -9.30
#